data_AF-A0A1G8P218-F1
#
_entry.id   AF-A0A1G8P218-F1
#
_cell.length_a   1.000
_cell.length_b   1.000
_cell.length_c   1.000
_cell.angle_alpha   90.00
_cell.angle_beta   90.00
_cell.angle_gamma   90.00
#
_symmetry.space_group_name_H-M   'P 1'
#
loop_
_entity.id
_entity.type
_entity.pdbx_description
1 polymer ?
#
loop_
_entity_poly.entity_id
_entity_poly.type
_entity_poly.pdbx_seq_one_letter_code
_entity_poly.pdbx_strand_id
1 'polypeptide(L)'
;MVKQGEAPYRTNDPFQSIYAVRAGSFKTVLMHRDGCEQVTGFHFAGDSLGLDGVCSSRHSCDAIAMEASNAWIIPFNLPEAMCREI
;
A
#
# COMPACT_ATOMS: atom_id res chain seq x y z
N MET A 1 8.48 12.31 -0.87
CA MET A 1 9.40 11.58 0.02
C MET A 1 8.65 11.22 1.28
N VAL A 2 8.65 9.95 1.65
CA VAL A 2 8.03 9.39 2.87
C VAL A 2 9.15 9.22 3.89
N LYS A 3 8.99 9.75 5.11
CA LYS A 3 10.03 9.60 6.14
C LYS A 3 9.97 8.20 6.76
N GLN A 4 11.08 7.77 7.35
CA GLN A 4 11.11 6.54 8.11
C GLN A 4 9.99 6.51 9.17
N GLY A 5 9.25 5.40 9.23
CA GLY A 5 8.11 5.20 10.12
C GLY A 5 6.78 5.81 9.61
N GLU A 6 6.80 6.64 8.57
CA GLU A 6 5.58 7.14 7.92
C GLU A 6 5.06 6.12 6.90
N ALA A 7 3.78 6.31 6.55
CA ALA A 7 3.05 5.42 5.65
C ALA A 7 2.42 6.22 4.52
N PRO A 8 2.59 5.83 3.23
CA PRO A 8 1.89 6.46 2.12
C PRO A 8 0.39 6.12 2.12
N TYR A 9 0.00 5.01 2.74
CA TYR A 9 -1.38 4.60 3.01
C TYR A 9 -1.44 3.71 4.25
N ARG A 10 -2.61 3.67 4.87
CA ARG A 10 -2.93 2.83 6.03
C ARG A 10 -4.01 1.82 5.67
N THR A 11 -4.10 0.78 6.48
CA THR A 11 -5.23 -0.14 6.50
C THR A 11 -6.53 0.65 6.57
N ASN A 12 -7.51 0.24 5.78
CA ASN A 12 -8.85 0.82 5.65
C ASN A 12 -8.91 2.18 4.95
N ASP A 13 -7.79 2.79 4.55
CA ASP A 13 -7.80 3.97 3.66
C ASP A 13 -8.46 3.61 2.31
N PRO A 14 -9.26 4.51 1.70
CA PRO A 14 -9.81 4.28 0.37
C PRO A 14 -8.72 4.00 -0.66
N PHE A 15 -8.90 2.96 -1.46
CA PHE A 15 -7.98 2.65 -2.55
C PHE A 15 -8.18 3.64 -3.71
N GLN A 16 -7.19 4.48 -3.96
CA GLN A 16 -7.22 5.49 -5.02
C GLN A 16 -6.00 5.43 -5.94
N SER A 17 -4.92 4.76 -5.52
CA SER A 17 -3.64 4.78 -6.22
C SER A 17 -2.82 3.55 -5.89
N ILE A 18 -1.97 3.16 -6.83
CA ILE A 18 -0.87 2.23 -6.62
C ILE A 18 0.41 3.07 -6.44
N TYR A 19 1.35 2.59 -5.64
CA TYR A 19 2.60 3.29 -5.38
C TYR A 19 3.78 2.48 -5.89
N ALA A 20 4.52 3.02 -6.87
CA ALA A 20 5.73 2.36 -7.38
C ALA A 20 6.95 2.87 -6.61
N VAL A 21 7.66 1.99 -5.92
CA VAL A 21 8.84 2.34 -5.12
C VAL A 21 9.97 2.74 -6.05
N ARG A 22 10.45 3.97 -5.90
CA ARG A 22 11.56 4.53 -6.68
C ARG A 22 12.90 4.37 -5.95
N ALA A 23 12.91 4.56 -4.63
CA ALA A 23 14.10 4.47 -3.79
C ALA A 23 13.70 4.22 -2.33
N GLY A 24 14.60 3.57 -1.58
CA GLY A 24 14.35 3.16 -0.20
C GLY A 24 13.60 1.83 -0.11
N SER A 25 12.92 1.62 1.02
CA SER A 25 12.29 0.35 1.34
C SER A 25 11.05 0.52 2.22
N PHE A 26 10.08 -0.37 2.01
CA PHE A 26 8.82 -0.41 2.76
C PHE A 26 8.57 -1.82 3.28
N LYS A 27 7.87 -1.92 4.42
CA LYS A 27 7.25 -3.15 4.88
C LYS A 27 5.73 -3.00 4.84
N THR A 28 5.00 -4.05 4.52
CA THR A 28 3.54 -4.09 4.73
C THR A 28 3.20 -4.82 6.01
N VAL A 29 2.27 -4.28 6.79
CA VAL A 29 1.92 -4.83 8.10
C VAL A 29 0.40 -5.00 8.20
N LEU A 30 -0.04 -6.18 8.61
CA LEU A 30 -1.40 -6.43 9.05
C LEU A 30 -1.46 -6.29 10.57
N MET A 31 -2.42 -5.51 11.04
CA MET A 31 -2.76 -5.41 12.46
C MET A 31 -3.86 -6.42 12.80
N HIS A 32 -3.54 -7.38 13.66
CA HIS A 32 -4.52 -8.29 14.22
C HIS A 32 -5.33 -7.61 15.33
N ARG A 33 -6.54 -8.12 15.57
CA ARG A 33 -7.48 -7.60 16.59
C ARG A 33 -6.94 -7.67 18.02
N ASP A 34 -5.98 -8.55 18.26
CA ASP A 34 -5.29 -8.73 19.53
C ASP A 34 -4.11 -7.75 19.72
N GLY A 35 -3.86 -6.87 18.75
CA GLY A 35 -2.77 -5.90 18.76
C GLY A 35 -1.45 -6.46 18.22
N CYS A 36 -1.42 -7.69 17.70
CA CYS A 36 -0.22 -8.22 17.06
C CYS A 36 -0.03 -7.62 15.67
N GLU A 37 1.19 -7.11 15.42
CA GLU A 37 1.63 -6.74 14.08
C GLU A 37 2.24 -7.95 13.37
N GLN A 38 1.73 -8.27 12.19
CA GLN A 38 2.33 -9.25 11.30
C GLN A 38 2.85 -8.58 10.04
N VAL A 39 4.15 -8.68 9.79
CA VAL A 39 4.74 -8.26 8.51
C VAL A 39 4.31 -9.24 7.42
N THR A 40 3.67 -8.74 6.37
CA THR A 40 3.21 -9.54 5.22
C THR A 40 4.14 -9.46 4.02
N GLY A 41 5.00 -8.45 3.96
CA GLY A 41 5.88 -8.25 2.82
C GLY A 41 6.93 -7.16 3.06
N PHE A 42 7.99 -7.23 2.26
CA PHE A 42 9.01 -6.21 2.13
C PHE A 42 9.09 -5.81 0.65
N HIS A 43 9.24 -4.51 0.41
CA HIS A 43 9.20 -3.93 -0.92
C HIS A 43 10.36 -2.95 -1.10
N PHE A 44 11.02 -3.05 -2.25
CA PHE A 44 12.21 -2.29 -2.61
C PHE A 44 12.00 -1.52 -3.92
N ALA A 45 13.00 -0.75 -4.33
CA ALA A 45 12.95 -0.04 -5.60
C ALA A 45 12.62 -0.97 -6.78
N GLY A 46 11.60 -0.61 -7.55
CA GLY A 46 11.04 -1.44 -8.63
C GLY A 46 9.72 -2.12 -8.25
N ASP A 47 9.42 -2.29 -6.97
CA ASP A 47 8.20 -2.94 -6.51
C ASP A 47 7.00 -1.98 -6.50
N SER A 48 5.80 -2.55 -6.56
CA SER A 48 4.53 -1.83 -6.37
C SER A 48 3.91 -2.13 -5.01
N LEU A 49 3.30 -1.10 -4.41
CA LEU A 49 2.52 -1.16 -3.18
C LEU A 49 1.05 -0.79 -3.45
N GLY A 50 0.14 -1.22 -2.58
CA GLY A 50 -1.26 -0.82 -2.58
C GLY A 50 -2.19 -1.67 -3.44
N LEU A 51 -1.66 -2.68 -4.15
CA LEU A 51 -2.47 -3.63 -4.94
C LEU A 51 -3.47 -4.43 -4.10
N ASP A 52 -3.24 -4.51 -2.80
CA ASP A 52 -4.11 -5.16 -1.83
C ASP A 52 -5.49 -4.48 -1.70
N GLY A 53 -5.61 -3.21 -2.10
CA GLY A 53 -6.88 -2.47 -2.08
C GLY A 53 -7.72 -2.56 -3.36
N VAL A 54 -7.22 -3.19 -4.43
CA VAL A 54 -7.86 -3.17 -5.76
C VAL A 54 -9.26 -3.80 -5.76
N CYS A 55 -9.43 -4.93 -5.06
CA CYS A 55 -10.70 -5.68 -5.07
C CYS A 55 -11.71 -5.20 -4.01
N SER A 56 -11.23 -4.60 -2.92
CA SER A 56 -12.03 -4.17 -1.76
C SER A 56 -12.35 -2.67 -1.76
N SER A 57 -11.77 -1.92 -2.68
CA SER A 57 -11.77 -0.44 -2.70
C SER A 57 -11.14 0.20 -1.45
N ARG A 58 -10.41 -0.58 -0.64
CA ARG A 58 -9.72 -0.13 0.59
C ARG A 58 -8.47 -0.94 0.84
N HIS A 59 -7.39 -0.28 1.28
CA HIS A 59 -6.16 -0.98 1.66
C HIS A 59 -6.41 -1.96 2.82
N SER A 60 -5.83 -3.14 2.72
CA SER A 60 -5.93 -4.21 3.72
C SER A 60 -4.81 -4.16 4.75
N CYS A 61 -3.71 -3.46 4.45
CA CYS A 61 -2.52 -3.35 5.30
C CYS A 61 -1.96 -1.92 5.35
N ASP A 62 -1.07 -1.68 6.32
CA ASP A 62 -0.25 -0.47 6.37
C ASP A 62 1.02 -0.69 5.54
N ALA A 63 1.40 0.25 4.68
CA ALA A 63 2.76 0.29 4.13
C ALA A 63 3.60 1.25 4.95
N ILE A 64 4.69 0.80 5.58
CA ILE A 64 5.52 1.62 6.46
C ILE A 64 6.91 1.72 5.88
N ALA A 65 7.41 2.95 5.71
CA ALA A 65 8.77 3.19 5.23
C ALA A 65 9.79 2.77 6.31
N MET A 66 10.73 1.89 5.96
CA MET A 66 11.78 1.42 6.89
C MET A 66 12.97 2.39 6.96
N GLU A 67 13.07 3.27 5.97
CA GLU A 67 14.04 4.35 5.84
C GLU A 67 13.39 5.52 5.06
N ALA A 68 14.10 6.64 4.87
CA ALA A 68 13.62 7.70 4.01
C ALA A 68 13.44 7.19 2.56
N SER A 69 12.19 7.18 2.09
CA SER A 69 11.82 6.47 0.86
C SER A 69 11.06 7.35 -0.12
N ASN A 70 11.09 6.99 -1.40
CA ASN A 70 10.35 7.66 -2.46
C ASN A 70 9.54 6.65 -3.26
N ALA A 71 8.29 7.01 -3.54
CA ALA A 71 7.41 6.27 -4.43
C ALA A 71 6.70 7.23 -5.37
N TRP A 72 6.42 6.78 -6.60
CA TRP A 72 5.50 7.46 -7.50
C TRP A 72 4.08 7.05 -7.17
N ILE A 73 3.19 8.04 -7.13
CA ILE A 73 1.76 7.81 -7.00
C ILE A 73 1.21 7.62 -8.42
N ILE A 74 0.60 6.47 -8.65
CA ILE A 74 -0.04 6.12 -9.91
C ILE A 74 -1.54 6.06 -9.64
N PRO A 75 -2.32 7.10 -10.02
CA PRO A 75 -3.76 7.13 -9.83
C PRO A 75 -4.40 5.89 -10.45
N PHE A 76 -5.20 5.18 -9.65
CA PHE A 76 -5.93 4.00 -10.11
C PHE A 76 -7.38 4.40 -10.37
N ASN A 77 -7.65 4.74 -11.63
CA ASN A 77 -9.00 5.04 -12.08
C ASN A 77 -9.65 3.70 -12.42
N LEU A 78 -10.39 3.12 -11.48
CA LEU A 78 -11.16 1.91 -11.76
C LEU A 78 -12.28 2.30 -12.74
N PRO A 79 -12.31 1.80 -13.99
CA PRO A 79 -13.46 2.03 -14.85
C PRO A 79 -14.65 1.35 -14.18
N GLU A 80 -15.73 2.09 -13.92
CA GLU A 80 -16.97 1.60 -13.28
C GLU A 80 -17.52 0.32 -13.93
N ALA A 81 -17.15 0.06 -15.19
CA ALA A 81 -17.51 -1.12 -15.96
C ALA A 81 -16.84 -2.44 -15.51
N MET A 82 -15.72 -2.41 -14.79
CA MET A 82 -15.02 -3.65 -14.38
C MET A 82 -15.56 -4.26 -13.08
N CYS A 83 -16.39 -3.54 -12.31
CA CYS A 83 -17.02 -4.08 -11.10
C CYS A 83 -18.30 -4.89 -11.38
N ARG A 84 -18.70 -5.08 -12.66
CA ARG A 84 -20.03 -5.63 -13.00
C ARG A 84 -20.07 -7.05 -13.55
N GLU A 85 -18.99 -7.80 -13.58
CA GLU A 85 -19.04 -9.24 -13.91
C GLU A 85 -17.98 -10.03 -13.13
N ILE A 86 -18.40 -10.66 -12.02
CA ILE A 86 -18.23 -12.11 -11.75
C ILE A 86 -19.41 -12.57 -10.88
#